data_AF-A0A378VYN3-F1
#
_entry.id   AF-A0A378VYN3-F1
#
_cell.length_a   1.000
_cell.length_b   1.000
_cell.length_c   1.000
_cell.angle_alpha   90.00
_cell.angle_beta   90.00
_cell.angle_gamma   90.00
#
_symmetry.space_group_name_H-M   'P 1'
#
loop_
_entity.id
_entity.type
_entity.pdbx_description
1 polymer ?
#
loop_
_entity_poly.entity_id
_entity_poly.type
_entity_poly.pdbx_seq_one_letter_code
_entity_poly.pdbx_strand_id
1 'polypeptide(L)' 'MGGGNDEREQTLNQLLVEMDGFESNQTVIVIAATNRPDVLDPALQRPGRFDRQVVVPCRTSGGANRF' A
#
# COMPACT_ATOMS: atom_id res chain seq x y z
N MET A 1 1.44 25.99 16.69
CA MET A 1 0.71 25.76 15.43
C MET A 1 1.50 24.75 14.62
N GLY A 2 1.16 23.47 14.74
CA GLY A 2 1.85 22.35 14.09
C GLY A 2 0.96 21.67 13.06
N GLY A 3 0.39 22.43 12.13
CA GLY A 3 -0.66 21.93 11.22
C GLY A 3 -0.19 21.14 10.00
N GLY A 4 1.12 20.96 9.81
CA GLY A 4 1.65 20.30 8.60
C GLY A 4 1.62 18.77 8.65
N ASN A 5 1.57 18.17 9.84
CA ASN A 5 1.49 16.72 9.99
C ASN A 5 0.03 16.24 9.97
N ASP A 6 -0.87 17.06 10.53
CA ASP A 6 -2.29 16.80 10.66
C ASP A 6 -2.97 16.60 9.29
N GLU A 7 -2.62 17.39 8.27
CA GLU A 7 -3.20 17.27 6.92
C GLU A 7 -2.78 15.96 6.22
N ARG A 8 -1.54 15.51 6.45
CA ARG A 8 -1.02 14.26 5.89
C ARG A 8 -1.71 13.06 6.54
N GLU A 9 -1.81 13.08 7.86
CA GLU A 9 -2.51 12.04 8.62
C GLU A 9 -4.01 12.03 8.27
N GLN A 10 -4.63 13.19 8.09
CA GLN A 10 -6.03 13.30 7.69
C GLN A 10 -6.29 12.78 6.28
N THR A 11 -5.40 13.09 5.33
CA THR A 11 -5.47 12.56 3.96
C THR A 11 -5.29 11.04 3.95
N LEU A 12 -4.36 10.52 4.77
CA LEU A 12 -4.12 9.08 4.91
C LEU A 12 -5.36 8.38 5.50
N ASN A 13 -5.91 8.93 6.58
CA ASN A 13 -7.09 8.36 7.23
C ASN A 13 -8.31 8.34 6.30
N GLN A 14 -8.49 9.37 5.47
CA GLN A 14 -9.58 9.35 4.50
C GLN A 14 -9.39 8.25 3.46
N LEU A 15 -8.19 8.11 2.89
CA LEU A 15 -7.89 7.01 1.96
C LEU A 15 -8.16 5.64 2.61
N LEU A 16 -7.79 5.49 3.87
CA LEU A 16 -8.00 4.28 4.66
C LEU A 16 -9.47 3.95 4.91
N VAL A 17 -10.32 4.96 5.09
CA VAL A 17 -11.78 4.81 5.23
C VAL A 17 -12.42 4.42 3.89
N GLU A 18 -12.02 5.07 2.79
CA GLU A 18 -12.52 4.71 1.46
C GLU A 18 -12.11 3.27 1.07
N MET A 19 -10.89 2.85 1.43
CA MET A 19 -10.42 1.48 1.20
C MET A 19 -11.22 0.43 1.98
N ASP A 20 -11.72 0.76 3.18
CA ASP A 20 -12.58 -0.11 4.00
C ASP A 20 -14.05 -0.08 3.53
N GLY A 21 -14.46 1.01 2.87
CA GLY A 21 -15.80 1.21 2.34
C GLY A 21 -16.11 0.49 1.02
N PHE A 22 -15.12 -0.18 0.42
CA PHE A 22 -15.36 -1.03 -0.75
C PHE A 22 -16.06 -2.33 -0.33
N GLU A 23 -17.39 -2.32 -0.38
CA GLU A 23 -18.23 -3.52 -0.23
C GLU A 23 -17.79 -4.64 -1.18
N SER A 24 -17.88 -5.89 -0.73
CA SER A 24 -17.48 -7.13 -1.44
C SER A 24 -18.10 -7.32 -2.84
N ASN A 25 -19.01 -6.44 -3.24
CA ASN A 25 -19.74 -6.44 -4.50
C ASN A 25 -19.07 -5.57 -5.57
N GLN A 26 -17.99 -4.85 -5.22
CA GLN A 26 -17.21 -4.05 -6.14
C GLN A 26 -15.98 -4.84 -6.61
N THR A 27 -15.87 -5.10 -7.92
CA THR A 27 -14.68 -5.67 -8.58
C THR A 27 -13.54 -4.64 -8.67
N VAL A 28 -13.13 -4.06 -7.54
CA VAL A 28 -12.02 -3.11 -7.45
C VAL A 28 -10.84 -3.80 -6.78
N ILE A 29 -9.69 -3.80 -7.45
CA ILE A 29 -8.43 -4.33 -6.92
C ILE A 29 -7.49 -3.14 -6.73
N VAL A 30 -7.05 -2.91 -5.49
CA VAL A 30 -6.08 -1.85 -5.16
C VAL A 30 -4.67 -2.44 -5.14
N ILE A 31 -3.76 -1.87 -5.94
CA ILE A 31 -2.35 -2.26 -5.98
C ILE A 31 -1.50 -1.05 -5.61
N ALA A 32 -0.57 -1.24 -4.68
CA ALA A 32 0.42 -0.25 -4.27
C ALA A 32 1.83 -0.83 -4.33
N ALA A 33 2.82 0.05 -4.57
CA ALA A 33 4.23 -0.31 -4.57
C ALA A 33 5.00 0.66 -3.66
N THR A 34 5.93 0.12 -2.87
CA THR A 34 6.86 0.91 -2.07
C THR A 34 8.26 0.33 -2.14
N ASN A 35 9.26 1.21 -2.16
CA ASN A 35 10.67 0.84 -1.99
C ASN A 35 11.12 0.96 -0.52
N ARG A 36 10.25 1.44 0.36
CA ARG A 36 10.50 1.63 1.79
C ARG A 36 9.33 1.07 2.62
N PRO A 37 9.22 -0.26 2.75
CA PRO A 37 8.17 -0.87 3.58
C PRO A 37 8.35 -0.59 5.08
N ASP A 38 9.56 -0.19 5.51
CA ASP A 38 9.94 0.12 6.89
C ASP A 38 9.25 1.36 7.47
N VAL A 39 8.84 2.31 6.62
CA VAL A 39 8.22 3.57 7.04
C VAL A 39 6.72 3.65 6.76
N LEU A 40 6.11 2.55 6.29
CA LEU A 40 4.68 2.51 6.04
C LEU A 40 3.89 2.50 7.36
N ASP A 41 2.73 3.16 7.36
CA ASP A 41 1.78 3.07 8.47
C ASP A 41 1.31 1.61 8.64
N PRO A 42 1.45 1.00 9.83
CA PRO A 42 0.95 -0.34 10.11
C PRO A 42 -0.55 -0.53 9.84
N ALA A 43 -1.36 0.54 9.87
CA ALA A 43 -2.79 0.51 9.58
C ALA A 43 -3.12 0.14 8.12
N LEU A 44 -2.17 0.32 7.20
CA LEU A 44 -2.31 -0.07 5.79
C LEU A 44 -2.21 -1.59 5.60
N GLN A 45 -1.49 -2.28 6.48
CA GLN A 45 -1.20 -3.72 6.39
C GLN A 45 -2.22 -4.59 7.13
N ARG A 46 -3.27 -3.98 7.69
CA ARG A 46 -4.31 -4.70 8.42
C ARG A 46 -5.22 -5.48 7.44
N PRO A 47 -5.83 -6.59 7.89
CA PRO A 47 -6.82 -7.32 7.09
C PRO A 47 -7.92 -6.40 6.57
N GLY A 48 -8.32 -6.56 5.31
CA GLY A 48 -9.29 -5.69 4.63
C GLY A 48 -8.69 -4.53 3.84
N ARG A 49 -7.36 -4.31 3.91
CA ARG A 49 -6.64 -3.26 3.16
C ARG A 49 -5.57 -3.88 2.26
N PHE A 50 -4.28 -3.63 2.50
CA PHE A 50 -3.20 -4.33 1.81
C PHE A 50 -2.87 -5.65 2.51
N ASP A 51 -3.77 -6.62 2.35
CA ASP A 51 -3.68 -7.96 2.91
C ASP A 51 -2.58 -8.81 2.24
N ARG A 52 -2.34 -8.61 0.94
CA ARG A 52 -1.37 -9.35 0.12
C ARG A 52 -0.12 -8.51 -0.14
N GLN A 53 1.03 -9.00 0.31
CA GLN A 53 2.33 -8.38 0.04
C GLN A 53 3.18 -9.28 -0.87
N VAL A 54 3.74 -8.68 -1.93
CA VAL A 54 4.65 -9.35 -2.85
C VAL A 54 5.97 -8.59 -2.85
N VAL A 55 7.03 -9.20 -2.31
CA VAL A 55 8.38 -8.62 -2.34
C VAL A 55 8.97 -8.85 -3.72
N VAL A 56 9.37 -7.78 -4.40
CA VAL A 56 10.09 -7.85 -5.67
C VAL A 56 11.59 -7.89 -5.36
N PRO A 57 12.26 -9.06 -5.49
CA PRO A 57 13.70 -9.15 -5.27
C PRO A 57 14.45 -8.40 -6.37
N CYS A 58 15.66 -7.90 -6.05
CA CYS A 58 16.55 -7.42 -7.09
C CYS A 58 16.80 -8.56 -8.08
N ARG A 59 16.81 -8.23 -9.38
CA ARG A 59 17.15 -9.23 -10.38
C ARG A 59 18.62 -9.57 -10.17
N THR A 60 18.89 -10.78 -9.67
CA THR A 60 20.25 -11.32 -9.69
C THR A 60 20.70 -11.35 -11.15
N SER A 61 21.90 -10.85 -11.43
CA SER A 61 22.44 -10.56 -12.77
C SER A 61 22.62 -11.78 -13.70
N GLY A 62 22.13 -12.97 -13.34
CA GLY A 62 22.20 -14.19 -14.14
C GLY A 62 20.99 -14.43 -15.05
N GLY A 63 20.00 -13.52 -15.07
CA GLY A 63 18.72 -13.71 -15.78
C GLY A 63 18.59 -13.03 -17.13
N ALA A 64 19.69 -12.71 -17.80
CA ALA A 64 19.67 -12.16 -19.16
C ALA A 64 19.66 -13.30 -20.20
N ASN A 65 18.67 -14.20 -20.17
CA ASN A 65 18.34 -14.96 -21.38
C ASN A 65 16.95 -15.62 -21.35
N ARG A 66 16.28 -15.50 -22.51
CA ARG A 66 15.29 -16.41 -23.07
C ARG A 66 13.80 -16.04 -22.93
N PHE A 67 13.34 -15.24 -23.89
CA PHE A 67 12.29 -15.73 -24.79
C PHE A 67 12.92 -16.65 -25.83
#